data_AF-A0A963MWC4-F1
#
_entry.id   AF-A0A963MWC4-F1
#
_cell.length_a   1.000
_cell.length_b   1.000
_cell.length_c   1.000
_cell.angle_alpha   90.00
_cell.angle_beta   90.00
_cell.angle_gamma   90.00
#
_symmetry.space_group_name_H-M   'P 1'
#
loop_
_entity.id
_entity.type
_entity.pdbx_description
1 polymer ?
#
loop_
_entity_poly.entity_id
_entity_poly.type
_entity_poly.pdbx_seq_one_letter_code
_entity_poly.pdbx_strand_id
1 'polypeptide(L)'
;RFVWLATPADCPAVALGFDFDGARFSHIGGRVSVEVLMASFGLTQPALARVAALVHYLDVGGVQPPEAAGVESVLAGLRDAIADDDALLAVAGGVFDALLTSFDSGAKPA
;
A
#
# COMPACT_ATOMS: atom_id res chain seq x y z
N ARG A 1 9.86 -9.73 8.35
CA ARG A 1 10.31 -8.64 9.23
C ARG A 1 10.69 -7.47 8.34
N PHE A 2 10.15 -6.29 8.59
CA PHE A 2 10.50 -5.06 7.87
C PHE A 2 11.77 -4.43 8.44
N VAL A 3 12.45 -3.66 7.61
CA VAL A 3 13.59 -2.80 7.99
C VAL A 3 13.35 -1.47 7.30
N TRP A 4 13.07 -0.44 8.09
CA TRP A 4 12.83 0.91 7.60
C TRP A 4 14.16 1.59 7.33
N LEU A 5 14.28 2.23 6.16
CA LEU A 5 15.52 2.81 5.67
C LEU A 5 15.48 4.32 5.83
N ALA A 6 16.55 4.91 6.36
CA ALA A 6 16.71 6.37 6.34
C ALA A 6 16.99 6.86 4.91
N THR A 7 17.78 6.09 4.14
CA THR A 7 18.02 6.32 2.72
C THR A 7 18.01 5.00 1.92
N PRO A 8 17.70 5.02 0.62
CA PRO A 8 17.76 3.81 -0.23
C PRO A 8 19.11 3.08 -0.19
N ALA A 9 20.22 3.82 0.00
CA ALA A 9 21.57 3.26 0.08
C ALA A 9 21.80 2.39 1.33
N ASP A 10 20.95 2.53 2.36
CA ASP A 10 21.03 1.75 3.59
C ASP A 10 20.42 0.35 3.45
N CYS A 11 19.83 0.03 2.29
CA CYS A 11 19.20 -1.27 2.04
C CYS A 11 20.23 -2.41 2.16
N PRO A 12 20.07 -3.36 3.11
CA PRO A 12 21.00 -4.47 3.24
C PRO A 12 21.00 -5.36 2.00
N ALA A 13 22.17 -5.84 1.57
CA ALA A 13 22.30 -6.71 0.40
C ALA A 13 21.48 -8.01 0.46
N VAL A 14 21.11 -8.45 1.66
CA VAL A 14 20.29 -9.65 1.92
C VAL A 14 18.79 -9.36 2.01
N ALA A 15 18.38 -8.09 1.99
CA ALA A 15 16.99 -7.67 2.04
C ALA A 15 16.38 -7.57 0.63
N LEU A 16 15.07 -7.74 0.54
CA LEU A 16 14.31 -7.42 -0.67
C LEU A 16 13.87 -5.96 -0.58
N GLY A 17 14.41 -5.11 -1.46
CA GLY A 17 13.98 -3.72 -1.56
C GLY A 17 12.55 -3.59 -2.08
N PHE A 18 11.81 -2.65 -1.50
CA PHE A 18 10.42 -2.34 -1.83
C PHE A 18 10.22 -0.82 -1.75
N ASP A 19 9.59 -0.25 -2.77
CA ASP A 19 9.07 1.13 -2.78
C ASP A 19 10.11 2.25 -2.61
N PHE A 20 11.22 2.12 -3.33
CA PHE A 20 12.20 3.19 -3.54
C PHE A 20 12.91 3.02 -4.89
N ASP A 21 13.62 4.05 -5.34
CA ASP A 21 14.37 4.01 -6.61
C ASP A 21 15.46 2.92 -6.61
N GLY A 22 15.38 2.00 -7.56
CA GLY A 22 16.30 0.86 -7.67
C GLY A 22 15.94 -0.34 -6.80
N ALA A 23 14.83 -0.30 -6.05
CA ALA A 23 14.29 -1.46 -5.37
C ALA A 23 13.89 -2.57 -6.36
N ARG A 24 13.91 -3.84 -5.90
CA ARG A 24 13.46 -4.98 -6.71
C ARG A 24 11.97 -4.86 -7.08
N PHE A 25 11.18 -4.36 -6.14
CA PHE A 25 9.79 -3.98 -6.37
C PHE A 25 9.71 -2.45 -6.24
N SER A 26 9.53 -1.79 -7.38
CA SER A 26 9.45 -0.34 -7.53
C SER A 26 8.41 -0.03 -8.61
N HIS A 27 8.22 1.24 -8.96
CA HIS A 27 7.27 1.65 -9.98
C HIS A 27 7.75 1.21 -11.37
N ILE A 28 6.90 0.51 -12.13
CA ILE A 28 7.26 0.00 -13.46
C ILE A 28 6.08 0.19 -14.42
N GLY A 29 6.31 0.93 -15.52
CA GLY A 29 5.35 1.04 -16.62
C GLY A 29 4.00 1.63 -16.19
N GLY A 30 4.00 2.60 -15.27
CA GLY A 30 2.79 3.23 -14.74
C GLY A 30 2.10 2.45 -13.61
N ARG A 31 2.66 1.32 -13.18
CA ARG A 31 2.22 0.59 -11.99
C ARG A 31 2.98 1.05 -10.75
N VAL A 32 2.28 1.22 -9.64
CA VAL A 32 2.90 1.45 -8.32
C VAL A 32 3.48 0.17 -7.73
N SER A 33 4.30 0.27 -6.68
CA SER A 33 5.05 -0.86 -6.12
C SER A 33 4.17 -2.07 -5.76
N VAL A 34 2.96 -1.84 -5.21
CA VAL A 34 2.01 -2.92 -4.87
C VAL A 34 1.45 -3.63 -6.10
N GLU A 35 1.18 -2.90 -7.18
CA GLU A 35 0.67 -3.47 -8.43
C GLU A 35 1.74 -4.29 -9.15
N VAL A 36 3.00 -3.85 -9.09
CA VAL A 36 4.15 -4.62 -9.58
C VAL A 36 4.32 -5.91 -8.79
N LEU A 37 4.20 -5.84 -7.46
CA LEU A 37 4.24 -7.01 -6.58
C LEU A 37 3.12 -8.00 -6.96
N MET A 38 1.88 -7.54 -7.06
CA MET A 38 0.72 -8.37 -7.43
C MET A 38 0.91 -9.04 -8.79
N ALA A 39 1.35 -8.28 -9.81
CA ALA A 39 1.62 -8.83 -11.13
C ALA A 39 2.73 -9.90 -11.11
N SER A 40 3.77 -9.69 -10.30
CA SER A 40 4.90 -10.62 -10.18
C SER A 40 4.52 -11.97 -9.57
N PHE A 41 3.50 -11.97 -8.70
CA PHE A 41 3.02 -13.18 -8.01
C PHE A 41 1.69 -13.73 -8.56
N GLY A 42 1.13 -13.12 -9.60
CA GLY A 42 -0.14 -13.55 -10.20
C GLY A 42 -1.35 -13.37 -9.29
N LEU A 43 -1.36 -12.32 -8.46
CA LEU A 43 -2.47 -12.01 -7.57
C LEU A 43 -3.56 -11.26 -8.32
N THR A 44 -4.70 -11.91 -8.56
CA THR A 44 -5.78 -11.40 -9.43
C THR A 44 -7.14 -11.34 -8.74
N GLN A 45 -7.19 -11.39 -7.41
CA GLN A 45 -8.45 -11.38 -6.67
C GLN A 45 -9.16 -10.01 -6.82
N PRO A 46 -10.48 -9.96 -7.12
CA PRO A 46 -11.17 -8.68 -7.35
C PRO A 46 -11.12 -7.72 -6.17
N ALA A 47 -11.25 -8.22 -4.93
CA ALA A 47 -11.14 -7.40 -3.72
C ALA A 47 -9.74 -6.78 -3.59
N LEU A 48 -8.69 -7.55 -3.88
CA LEU A 48 -7.32 -7.07 -3.86
C LEU A 48 -7.06 -6.05 -4.97
N ALA A 49 -7.68 -6.21 -6.15
CA ALA A 49 -7.60 -5.21 -7.23
C ALA A 49 -8.21 -3.86 -6.82
N ARG A 50 -9.29 -3.85 -6.01
CA ARG A 50 -9.85 -2.61 -5.45
C ARG A 50 -8.89 -1.96 -4.43
N VAL A 51 -8.25 -2.75 -3.58
CA VAL A 51 -7.21 -2.24 -2.66
C VAL A 51 -6.06 -1.64 -3.46
N ALA A 52 -5.60 -2.32 -4.51
CA ALA A 52 -4.53 -1.82 -5.37
C ALA A 52 -4.88 -0.49 -6.06
N ALA A 53 -6.11 -0.34 -6.57
CA ALA A 53 -6.58 0.91 -7.16
C ALA A 53 -6.61 2.07 -6.14
N LEU A 54 -6.98 1.78 -4.89
CA LEU A 54 -6.93 2.74 -3.80
C LEU A 54 -5.49 3.14 -3.47
N VAL A 55 -4.58 2.18 -3.28
CA VAL A 55 -3.17 2.48 -3.01
C VAL A 55 -2.55 3.26 -4.17
N HIS A 56 -2.81 2.86 -5.42
CA HIS A 56 -2.37 3.59 -6.61
C HIS A 56 -2.78 5.05 -6.57
N TYR A 57 -4.07 5.33 -6.29
CA TYR A 57 -4.56 6.69 -6.21
C TYR A 57 -3.88 7.50 -5.09
N LEU A 58 -3.65 6.89 -3.92
CA LEU A 58 -3.01 7.56 -2.79
C LEU A 58 -1.52 7.85 -3.02
N ASP A 59 -0.86 7.01 -3.83
CA ASP A 59 0.56 7.10 -4.12
C ASP A 59 0.86 8.08 -5.28
N VAL A 60 0.16 7.93 -6.41
CA VAL A 60 0.44 8.70 -7.64
C VAL A 60 -0.77 9.42 -8.23
N GLY A 61 -1.95 9.35 -7.61
CA GLY A 61 -3.18 9.98 -8.08
C GLY A 61 -3.89 9.19 -9.18
N GLY A 62 -4.74 9.86 -9.96
CA GLY A 62 -5.49 9.26 -11.09
C GLY A 62 -7.00 9.16 -10.84
N VAL A 63 -7.60 8.03 -11.20
CA VAL A 63 -9.04 7.79 -11.01
C VAL A 63 -9.30 7.53 -9.53
N GLN A 64 -9.99 8.46 -8.87
CA GLN A 64 -10.26 8.41 -7.43
C GLN A 64 -11.29 7.32 -7.07
N PRO A 65 -10.94 6.34 -6.21
CA PRO A 65 -11.91 5.43 -5.62
C PRO A 65 -12.82 6.13 -4.59
N PRO A 66 -14.07 5.68 -4.39
CA PRO A 66 -14.99 6.27 -3.42
C PRO A 66 -14.41 6.38 -2.00
N GLU A 67 -13.61 5.39 -1.60
CA GLU A 67 -13.04 5.29 -0.25
C GLU A 67 -11.84 6.23 -0.03
N ALA A 68 -11.28 6.80 -1.10
CA ALA A 68 -9.97 7.46 -1.06
C ALA A 68 -9.86 8.59 -0.05
N ALA A 69 -10.78 9.57 -0.08
CA ALA A 69 -10.70 10.73 0.82
C ALA A 69 -10.78 10.34 2.30
N GLY A 70 -11.60 9.33 2.63
CA GLY A 70 -11.72 8.83 3.99
C GLY A 70 -10.47 8.08 4.45
N VAL A 71 -9.95 7.19 3.59
CA VAL A 71 -8.73 6.41 3.90
C VAL A 71 -7.51 7.33 4.00
N GLU A 72 -7.36 8.29 3.09
CA GLU A 72 -6.30 9.30 3.14
C GLU A 72 -6.31 10.07 4.47
N SER A 73 -7.49 10.53 4.90
CA SER A 73 -7.64 11.25 6.17
C SER A 73 -7.25 10.39 7.38
N VAL A 74 -7.63 9.11 7.37
CA VAL A 74 -7.25 8.16 8.42
C VAL A 74 -5.75 7.93 8.43
N LEU A 75 -5.14 7.64 7.28
CA LEU A 75 -3.70 7.37 7.17
C LEU A 75 -2.86 8.60 7.56
N ALA A 76 -3.29 9.80 7.17
CA ALA A 76 -2.63 11.04 7.59
C ALA A 76 -2.65 11.20 9.11
N GLY A 77 -3.81 10.99 9.75
CA GLY A 77 -3.92 11.04 11.21
C GLY A 77 -3.10 9.97 11.93
N LEU A 78 -3.04 8.74 11.38
CA LEU A 78 -2.21 7.67 11.93
C LEU A 78 -0.72 8.01 11.86
N ARG A 79 -0.25 8.52 10.72
CA ARG A 79 1.14 8.95 10.53
C ARG A 79 1.53 10.06 11.51
N ASP A 80 0.65 11.03 11.74
CA ASP A 80 0.92 12.16 12.64
C ASP A 80 0.93 11.71 14.12
N ALA A 81 0.16 10.68 14.46
CA ALA A 81 0.02 10.18 15.84
C ALA A 81 1.06 9.11 16.23
N ILE A 82 1.62 8.37 15.26
CA ILE A 82 2.46 7.20 15.52
C ILE A 82 3.82 7.40 14.85
N ALA A 83 4.85 7.67 15.67
CA ALA A 83 6.21 7.91 15.18
C ALA A 83 7.03 6.62 14.93
N ASP A 84 6.60 5.48 15.47
CA ASP A 84 7.27 4.19 15.27
C ASP A 84 6.71 3.50 14.02
N ASP A 85 7.56 3.24 13.04
CA ASP A 85 7.14 2.73 11.73
C ASP A 85 6.54 1.32 11.77
N ASP A 86 7.02 0.45 12.66
CA ASP A 86 6.47 -0.90 12.83
C ASP A 86 5.06 -0.83 13.46
N ALA A 87 4.85 0.04 14.45
CA ALA A 87 3.54 0.29 15.03
C ALA A 87 2.59 0.95 14.01
N LEU A 88 3.07 1.91 13.22
CA LEU A 88 2.30 2.56 12.16
C LEU A 88 1.85 1.53 11.11
N LEU A 89 2.78 0.70 10.62
CA LEU A 89 2.49 -0.38 9.68
C LEU A 89 1.43 -1.34 10.24
N ALA A 90 1.54 -1.74 11.51
CA ALA A 90 0.58 -2.65 12.12
C ALA A 90 -0.84 -2.06 12.18
N VAL A 91 -0.98 -0.79 12.57
CA VAL A 91 -2.28 -0.13 12.68
C VAL A 91 -2.87 0.19 11.30
N ALA A 92 -2.06 0.75 10.39
CA ALA A 92 -2.50 1.04 9.02
C ALA A 92 -2.83 -0.24 8.25
N GLY A 93 -2.07 -1.32 8.46
CA GLY A 93 -2.35 -2.64 7.91
C GLY A 93 -3.76 -3.14 8.27
N GLY A 94 -4.19 -2.94 9.52
CA GLY A 94 -5.55 -3.28 9.96
C GLY A 94 -6.65 -2.52 9.19
N VAL A 95 -6.39 -1.29 8.75
CA VAL A 95 -7.34 -0.54 7.89
C VAL A 95 -7.47 -1.22 6.53
N PHE A 96 -6.36 -1.60 5.91
CA PHE A 96 -6.36 -2.29 4.62
C PHE A 96 -6.95 -3.70 4.70
N ASP A 97 -6.72 -4.44 5.79
CA ASP A 97 -7.34 -5.75 6.03
C ASP A 97 -8.87 -5.64 6.15
N ALA A 98 -9.35 -4.60 6.84
CA ALA A 98 -10.78 -4.33 6.96
C ALA A 98 -11.41 -3.94 5.62
N LEU A 99 -10.71 -3.11 4.81
CA LEU A 99 -11.15 -2.77 3.45
C LEU A 99 -11.19 -4.00 2.55
N LEU A 100 -10.16 -4.85 2.59
CA LEU A 100 -10.11 -6.09 1.84
C LEU A 100 -11.31 -6.99 2.18
N THR A 101 -11.60 -7.16 3.48
CA THR A 101 -12.75 -7.94 3.97
C THR A 101 -14.08 -7.36 3.49
N SER A 102 -14.23 -6.04 3.53
CA SER A 102 -15.42 -5.33 3.04
C SER A 102 -15.61 -5.52 1.52
N PHE A 103 -14.53 -5.38 0.76
CA PHE A 103 -14.55 -5.53 -0.70
C PHE A 103 -14.87 -6.96 -1.15
N ASP A 104 -14.42 -7.96 -0.39
CA ASP A 104 -14.71 -9.37 -0.66
C ASP A 104 -16.17 -9.73 -0.34
N SER A 105 -16.76 -9.06 0.66
CA SER A 105 -18.17 -9.26 1.05
C SER A 105 -19.18 -8.69 0.05
N GLY A 106 -18.73 -8.02 -1.02
CA GLY A 106 -19.60 -7.40 -2.02
C GLY A 106 -20.44 -6.23 -1.49
N ALA A 107 -20.10 -5.70 -0.31
CA ALA A 107 -20.76 -4.53 0.24
C ALA A 107 -20.55 -3.35 -0.72
N LYS A 108 -21.64 -2.77 -1.21
CA LYS A 108 -21.59 -1.52 -1.97
C LYS A 108 -21.13 -0.41 -1.01
N PRO A 109 -20.16 0.44 -1.41
CA PRO A 109 -19.90 1.66 -0.66
C PRO A 109 -21.21 2.46 -0.61
N ALA A 110 -21.53 2.97 0.60
CA ALA A 110 -22.74 3.72 0.89
C ALA A 110 -22.81 5.05 0.14
#